data_AF-A0A359CR66-F1
#
_entry.id   AF-A0A359CR66-F1
#
_cell.length_a   1.000
_cell.length_b   1.000
_cell.length_c   1.000
_cell.angle_alpha   90.00
_cell.angle_beta   90.00
_cell.angle_gamma   90.00
#
_symmetry.space_group_name_H-M   'P 1'
#
loop_
_entity.id
_entity.type
_entity.pdbx_description
1 polymer ?
#
loop_
_entity_poly.entity_id
_entity_poly.type
_entity_poly.pdbx_seq_one_letter_code
_entity_poly.pdbx_strand_id
1 'polypeptide(L)'
;MMEYADIIKDNCENHSPVAWWPKFAFHYTDVTNAVSILSTGFLYSRVNAEKMNLMKNDNASRQVIDMTKTEAVANVRFYFRPLTPTQYYNEGFKHTALRYDNDENANVPVPVFFLFDIEKLLNIPEIKFSKFAQSGYGSSLCSGIKDFQKLDFDKIYSNGYVEEHEQIKYRHAELLYPNAFAIDNCLRAILCRNNIERTTLLNLLKENNKKAFYKYTRNPIIKVCREDMFKKNGLFVTECSYHDGKASISFSETYAKKKYTDSLMAKNGVDALNPVKARAEFEWIGSKGVLYRSNTEFELDYINTSSVVFNNLPKPKEAKKIRIKLFLEDKLMCYVEQPLAEVELI
;
A
#
# COMPACT_ATOMS: atom_id res chain seq x y z
N MET A 1 11.92 5.54 -36.29
CA MET A 1 10.81 4.62 -35.97
C MET A 1 10.25 5.11 -34.65
N MET A 2 8.93 5.08 -34.43
CA MET A 2 8.37 5.51 -33.14
C MET A 2 8.73 4.47 -32.07
N GLU A 3 9.28 4.92 -30.95
CA GLU A 3 9.68 4.08 -29.81
C GLU A 3 8.69 4.21 -28.66
N TYR A 4 8.76 3.31 -27.67
CA TYR A 4 7.97 3.43 -26.44
C TYR A 4 8.21 4.78 -25.73
N ALA A 5 9.45 5.25 -25.72
CA ALA A 5 9.83 6.53 -25.13
C ALA A 5 9.06 7.72 -25.73
N ASP A 6 8.80 7.71 -27.04
CA ASP A 6 8.07 8.79 -27.72
C ASP A 6 6.61 8.83 -27.25
N ILE A 7 5.95 7.67 -27.17
CA ILE A 7 4.55 7.56 -26.70
C ILE A 7 4.46 7.92 -25.21
N ILE A 8 5.43 7.49 -24.40
CA ILE A 8 5.47 7.83 -22.97
C ILE A 8 5.64 9.34 -22.77
N LYS A 9 6.51 9.98 -23.56
CA LYS A 9 6.72 11.43 -23.52
C LYS A 9 5.44 12.18 -23.88
N ASP A 10 4.78 11.79 -24.97
CA ASP A 10 3.50 12.36 -25.39
C ASP A 10 2.43 12.21 -24.30
N ASN A 11 2.35 11.03 -23.66
CA ASN A 11 1.44 10.81 -22.54
C ASN A 11 1.71 11.73 -21.34
N CYS A 12 2.98 12.03 -21.05
CA CYS A 12 3.35 12.95 -19.97
C CYS A 12 2.94 14.39 -20.28
N GLU A 13 3.00 14.79 -21.56
CA GLU A 13 2.78 16.17 -22.00
C GLU A 13 1.29 16.45 -22.27
N ASN A 14 0.56 15.46 -22.81
CA ASN A 14 -0.74 15.71 -23.44
C ASN A 14 -1.90 14.87 -22.88
N HIS A 15 -1.66 13.68 -22.32
CA HIS A 15 -2.74 12.73 -21.97
C HIS A 15 -2.95 12.48 -20.48
N SER A 16 -1.98 12.87 -19.64
CA SER A 16 -2.06 12.65 -18.20
C SER A 16 -2.16 13.96 -17.42
N PRO A 17 -3.21 14.15 -16.58
CA PRO A 17 -3.27 15.32 -15.70
C PRO A 17 -2.16 15.31 -14.65
N VAL A 18 -1.53 14.17 -14.41
CA VAL A 18 -0.37 14.02 -13.52
C VAL A 18 0.81 13.58 -14.36
N ALA A 19 1.58 14.55 -14.87
CA ALA A 19 2.62 14.38 -15.90
C ALA A 19 3.72 13.34 -15.57
N TRP A 20 3.84 12.90 -14.32
CA TRP A 20 4.83 11.90 -13.93
C TRP A 20 4.26 10.47 -13.90
N TRP A 21 2.94 10.27 -13.85
CA TRP A 21 2.35 8.93 -13.84
C TRP A 21 2.77 8.10 -15.07
N PRO A 22 2.72 8.62 -16.31
CA PRO A 22 3.02 7.80 -17.48
C PRO A 22 4.47 7.33 -17.57
N LYS A 23 5.37 7.80 -16.70
CA LYS A 23 6.76 7.33 -16.61
C LYS A 23 6.89 6.01 -15.86
N PHE A 24 5.81 5.56 -15.20
CA PHE A 24 5.87 4.42 -14.31
C PHE A 24 4.72 3.43 -14.50
N ALA A 25 5.01 2.17 -14.22
CA ALA A 25 4.01 1.17 -13.90
C ALA A 25 3.97 0.99 -12.37
N PHE A 26 2.78 0.82 -11.83
CA PHE A 26 2.51 0.85 -10.39
C PHE A 26 2.12 -0.53 -9.86
N HIS A 27 2.74 -0.95 -8.78
CA HIS A 27 2.27 -2.08 -7.99
C HIS A 27 1.86 -1.62 -6.59
N TYR A 28 0.65 -1.98 -6.17
CA TYR A 28 0.03 -1.56 -4.91
C TYR A 28 -0.14 -2.75 -3.97
N THR A 29 0.31 -2.61 -2.72
CA THR A 29 0.25 -3.70 -1.74
C THR A 29 0.28 -3.22 -0.29
N ASP A 30 -0.09 -4.07 0.66
CA ASP A 30 0.18 -3.87 2.08
C ASP A 30 1.68 -3.95 2.43
N VAL A 31 2.09 -3.24 3.48
CA VAL A 31 3.47 -3.19 3.98
C VAL A 31 4.06 -4.56 4.29
N THR A 32 3.25 -5.50 4.78
CA THR A 32 3.73 -6.84 5.15
C THR A 32 4.19 -7.62 3.92
N ASN A 33 3.46 -7.52 2.81
CA ASN A 33 3.85 -8.07 1.52
C ASN A 33 5.01 -7.30 0.89
N ALA A 34 5.05 -5.97 1.05
CA ALA A 34 6.17 -5.15 0.57
C ALA A 34 7.50 -5.61 1.18
N VAL A 35 7.50 -6.00 2.46
CA VAL A 35 8.68 -6.57 3.13
C VAL A 35 9.10 -7.90 2.48
N SER A 36 8.16 -8.77 2.13
CA SER A 36 8.45 -10.02 1.40
C SER A 36 9.06 -9.74 0.02
N ILE A 37 8.49 -8.81 -0.75
CA ILE A 37 9.01 -8.42 -2.07
C ILE A 37 10.44 -7.90 -1.98
N LEU A 38 10.71 -6.99 -1.04
CA LEU A 38 12.05 -6.42 -0.85
C LEU A 38 13.04 -7.46 -0.33
N SER A 39 12.60 -8.35 0.54
CA SER A 39 13.46 -9.39 1.12
C SER A 39 13.89 -10.43 0.10
N THR A 40 13.00 -10.78 -0.84
CA THR A 40 13.27 -11.76 -1.90
C THR A 40 13.89 -11.14 -3.14
N GLY A 41 13.60 -9.87 -3.43
CA GLY A 41 13.94 -9.21 -4.70
C GLY A 41 12.99 -9.54 -5.84
N PHE A 42 11.85 -10.18 -5.56
CA PHE A 42 10.88 -10.62 -6.54
C PHE A 42 9.48 -10.17 -6.19
N LEU A 43 8.73 -9.79 -7.22
CA LEU A 43 7.28 -9.67 -7.17
C LEU A 43 6.69 -10.96 -7.74
N TYR A 44 5.95 -11.72 -6.92
CA TYR A 44 5.35 -12.99 -7.36
C TYR A 44 3.92 -12.77 -7.83
N SER A 45 3.49 -13.60 -8.78
CA SER A 45 2.07 -13.78 -9.06
C SER A 45 1.37 -14.28 -7.80
N ARG A 46 0.08 -14.02 -7.71
CA ARG A 46 -0.72 -14.36 -6.53
C ARG A 46 -0.62 -15.85 -6.19
N VAL A 47 -0.78 -16.72 -7.19
CA VAL A 47 -0.69 -18.18 -7.02
C VAL A 47 0.65 -18.59 -6.41
N ASN A 48 1.75 -18.01 -6.91
CA ASN A 48 3.09 -18.32 -6.39
C ASN A 48 3.30 -17.72 -5.00
N ALA A 49 2.81 -16.51 -4.75
CA ALA A 49 2.92 -15.85 -3.45
C ALA A 49 2.16 -16.61 -2.34
N GLU A 50 0.96 -17.13 -2.64
CA GLU A 50 0.19 -18.00 -1.76
C GLU A 50 0.92 -19.32 -1.52
N LYS A 51 1.35 -20.00 -2.60
CA LYS A 51 2.06 -21.29 -2.50
C LYS A 51 3.37 -21.20 -1.70
N MET A 52 4.07 -20.07 -1.79
CA MET A 52 5.33 -19.83 -1.07
C MET A 52 5.14 -19.18 0.31
N ASN A 53 3.89 -18.95 0.74
CA ASN A 53 3.55 -18.26 1.99
C ASN A 53 4.23 -16.87 2.13
N LEU A 54 4.33 -16.14 1.01
CA LEU A 54 4.93 -14.81 0.93
C LEU A 54 3.89 -13.68 1.04
N MET A 55 2.63 -13.98 0.76
CA MET A 55 1.49 -13.05 0.87
C MET A 55 0.87 -13.14 2.26
N LYS A 56 1.15 -12.16 3.11
CA LYS A 56 0.63 -12.06 4.49
C LYS A 56 -0.69 -11.29 4.58
N ASN A 57 -0.95 -10.41 3.62
CA ASN A 57 -2.25 -9.74 3.48
C ASN A 57 -2.76 -9.90 2.04
N ASP A 58 -4.02 -10.23 1.87
CA ASP A 58 -4.63 -10.28 0.54
C ASP A 58 -5.11 -8.87 0.18
N ASN A 59 -4.51 -8.28 -0.87
CA ASN A 59 -4.76 -6.89 -1.22
C ASN A 59 -6.00 -6.71 -2.12
N ALA A 60 -6.72 -7.77 -2.48
CA ALA A 60 -7.86 -7.71 -3.40
C ALA A 60 -9.08 -8.45 -2.81
N SER A 61 -10.28 -8.01 -3.20
CA SER A 61 -11.51 -8.73 -2.85
C SER A 61 -11.59 -10.08 -3.57
N ARG A 62 -12.07 -11.12 -2.88
CA ARG A 62 -12.49 -12.44 -3.37
C ARG A 62 -13.34 -12.34 -4.62
N GLN A 63 -14.29 -11.39 -4.70
CA GLN A 63 -15.08 -11.22 -5.92
C GLN A 63 -14.23 -10.81 -7.15
N VAL A 64 -13.22 -9.95 -6.97
CA VAL A 64 -12.26 -9.62 -8.05
C VAL A 64 -11.37 -10.82 -8.38
N ILE A 65 -11.04 -11.64 -7.39
CA ILE A 65 -10.22 -12.86 -7.53
C ILE A 65 -10.98 -13.93 -8.32
N ASP A 66 -12.20 -14.25 -7.90
CA ASP A 66 -13.08 -15.26 -8.49
C ASP A 66 -13.49 -14.90 -9.92
N MET A 67 -13.57 -13.59 -10.23
CA MET A 67 -13.84 -13.09 -11.58
C MET A 67 -12.59 -12.99 -12.47
N THR A 68 -11.39 -13.29 -11.96
CA THR A 68 -10.17 -13.29 -12.79
C THR A 68 -9.89 -14.69 -13.34
N LYS A 69 -9.83 -14.83 -14.67
CA LYS A 69 -9.43 -16.09 -15.34
C LYS A 69 -8.12 -16.62 -14.75
N THR A 70 -8.01 -17.94 -14.61
CA THR A 70 -6.88 -18.69 -14.02
C THR A 70 -5.50 -18.25 -14.53
N GLU A 71 -5.41 -17.89 -15.82
CA GLU A 71 -4.18 -17.41 -16.46
C GLU A 71 -3.71 -16.02 -15.96
N ALA A 72 -4.63 -15.13 -15.57
CA ALA A 72 -4.28 -13.81 -15.05
C ALA A 72 -3.96 -13.82 -13.54
N VAL A 73 -4.29 -14.90 -12.83
CA VAL A 73 -3.87 -15.13 -11.43
C VAL A 73 -2.42 -15.63 -11.37
N ALA A 74 -1.93 -16.24 -12.46
CA ALA A 74 -0.56 -16.70 -12.64
C ALA A 74 0.42 -15.58 -13.06
N ASN A 75 -0.06 -14.35 -13.26
CA ASN A 75 0.76 -13.20 -13.65
C ASN A 75 0.95 -12.22 -12.49
N VAL A 76 2.13 -11.61 -12.48
CA VAL A 76 2.42 -10.37 -11.77
C VAL A 76 1.69 -9.22 -12.45
N ARG A 77 1.02 -8.37 -11.67
CA ARG A 77 0.24 -7.23 -12.18
C ARG A 77 0.88 -5.90 -11.82
N PHE A 78 0.93 -5.02 -12.81
CA PHE A 78 1.23 -3.61 -12.67
C PHE A 78 0.09 -2.81 -13.27
N TYR A 79 -0.18 -1.62 -12.75
CA TYR A 79 -1.19 -0.71 -13.27
C TYR A 79 -0.52 0.46 -13.97
N PHE A 80 -1.16 1.02 -15.00
CA PHE A 80 -0.68 2.25 -15.63
C PHE A 80 -0.77 3.46 -14.69
N ARG A 81 -1.65 3.42 -13.69
CA ARG A 81 -1.84 4.54 -12.76
C ARG A 81 -2.11 4.07 -11.33
N PRO A 82 -1.85 4.92 -10.34
CA PRO A 82 -2.43 4.77 -9.01
C PRO A 82 -3.93 5.16 -9.03
N LEU A 83 -4.53 5.21 -7.84
CA LEU A 83 -5.90 5.64 -7.60
C LEU A 83 -6.93 4.82 -8.38
N THR A 84 -6.67 3.52 -8.56
CA THR A 84 -7.57 2.58 -9.25
C THR A 84 -8.89 2.43 -8.49
N PRO A 85 -9.97 1.97 -9.15
CA PRO A 85 -11.23 1.67 -8.47
C PRO A 85 -11.06 0.65 -7.33
N THR A 86 -10.29 -0.43 -7.52
CA THR A 86 -9.96 -1.36 -6.41
C THR A 86 -9.29 -0.64 -5.23
N GLN A 87 -8.34 0.27 -5.49
CA GLN A 87 -7.68 1.05 -4.44
C GLN A 87 -8.67 1.88 -3.60
N TYR A 88 -9.72 2.41 -4.22
CA TYR A 88 -10.76 3.17 -3.49
C TYR A 88 -11.42 2.33 -2.39
N TYR A 89 -11.65 1.05 -2.65
CA TYR A 89 -12.36 0.19 -1.71
C TYR A 89 -11.46 -0.44 -0.65
N ASN A 90 -10.18 -0.63 -0.93
CA ASN A 90 -9.27 -1.32 -0.01
C ASN A 90 -8.26 -0.42 0.72
N GLU A 91 -8.02 0.84 0.31
CA GLU A 91 -6.92 1.63 0.90
C GLU A 91 -7.18 2.10 2.34
N GLY A 92 -6.22 1.79 3.22
CA GLY A 92 -6.29 2.08 4.65
C GLY A 92 -7.13 1.04 5.38
N PHE A 93 -7.12 1.10 6.71
CA PHE A 93 -7.94 0.19 7.48
C PHE A 93 -9.43 0.49 7.25
N LYS A 94 -10.17 -0.51 6.78
CA LYS A 94 -11.62 -0.45 6.60
C LYS A 94 -12.31 -1.27 7.69
N HIS A 95 -13.21 -0.62 8.42
CA HIS A 95 -14.11 -1.31 9.34
C HIS A 95 -14.88 -2.40 8.60
N THR A 96 -15.05 -3.57 9.21
CA THR A 96 -15.64 -4.76 8.57
C THR A 96 -17.00 -4.48 7.92
N ALA A 97 -17.88 -3.72 8.59
CA ALA A 97 -19.19 -3.32 8.04
C ALA A 97 -19.14 -2.34 6.84
N LEU A 98 -17.98 -1.75 6.53
CA LEU A 98 -17.77 -0.81 5.42
C LEU A 98 -16.98 -1.43 4.25
N ARG A 99 -16.55 -2.69 4.38
CA ARG A 99 -15.78 -3.37 3.34
C ARG A 99 -16.68 -3.63 2.14
N TYR A 100 -16.12 -3.44 0.94
CA TYR A 100 -16.83 -3.62 -0.30
C TYR A 100 -17.31 -5.08 -0.43
N ASP A 101 -18.59 -5.27 -0.75
CA ASP A 101 -19.25 -6.59 -0.88
C ASP A 101 -18.99 -7.56 0.29
N ASN A 102 -18.89 -7.02 1.51
CA ASN A 102 -18.58 -7.77 2.74
C ASN A 102 -17.27 -8.58 2.69
N ASP A 103 -16.33 -8.13 1.86
CA ASP A 103 -15.07 -8.83 1.65
C ASP A 103 -14.04 -8.51 2.73
N GLU A 104 -13.65 -9.52 3.51
CA GLU A 104 -12.62 -9.39 4.55
C GLU A 104 -11.26 -8.91 4.01
N ASN A 105 -10.97 -9.20 2.74
CA ASN A 105 -9.71 -8.87 2.07
C ASN A 105 -9.74 -7.51 1.35
N ALA A 106 -10.90 -6.81 1.33
CA ALA A 106 -10.97 -5.42 0.86
C ALA A 106 -10.38 -4.44 1.91
N ASN A 107 -9.14 -4.68 2.32
CA ASN A 107 -8.48 -3.98 3.42
C ASN A 107 -6.95 -4.02 3.28
N VAL A 108 -6.35 -2.87 2.99
CA VAL A 108 -4.90 -2.64 2.90
C VAL A 108 -4.54 -1.58 3.96
N PRO A 109 -4.33 -2.00 5.22
CA PRO A 109 -4.15 -1.09 6.34
C PRO A 109 -2.98 -0.11 6.16
N VAL A 110 -1.82 -0.62 5.72
CA VAL A 110 -0.60 0.17 5.53
C VAL A 110 -0.14 0.05 4.07
N PRO A 111 -0.63 0.93 3.18
CA PRO A 111 -0.38 0.82 1.75
C PRO A 111 1.03 1.24 1.35
N VAL A 112 1.62 0.48 0.42
CA VAL A 112 2.91 0.74 -0.20
C VAL A 112 2.79 0.60 -1.71
N PHE A 113 3.39 1.56 -2.43
CA PHE A 113 3.52 1.50 -3.88
C PHE A 113 4.96 1.21 -4.30
N PHE A 114 5.11 0.35 -5.30
CA PHE A 114 6.34 0.18 -6.06
C PHE A 114 6.15 0.82 -7.43
N LEU A 115 7.08 1.70 -7.81
CA LEU A 115 7.10 2.39 -9.09
C LEU A 115 8.20 1.81 -9.95
N PHE A 116 7.81 1.21 -11.06
CA PHE A 116 8.71 0.61 -12.03
C PHE A 116 8.81 1.50 -13.25
N ASP A 117 10.01 1.62 -13.80
CA ASP A 117 10.25 2.28 -15.08
C ASP A 117 9.45 1.58 -16.19
N ILE A 118 8.45 2.28 -16.72
CA ILE A 118 7.51 1.65 -17.66
C ILE A 118 8.14 1.37 -19.01
N GLU A 119 9.07 2.22 -19.46
CA GLU A 119 9.78 2.02 -20.72
C GLU A 119 10.61 0.74 -20.65
N LYS A 120 11.36 0.56 -19.55
CA LYS A 120 12.11 -0.67 -19.33
C LYS A 120 11.21 -1.90 -19.26
N LEU A 121 10.06 -1.81 -18.60
CA LEU A 121 9.09 -2.90 -18.55
C LEU A 121 8.56 -3.24 -19.94
N LEU A 122 8.09 -2.26 -20.71
CA LEU A 122 7.49 -2.48 -22.03
C LEU A 122 8.49 -3.09 -23.04
N ASN A 123 9.79 -2.87 -22.85
CA ASN A 123 10.85 -3.48 -23.66
C ASN A 123 11.15 -4.95 -23.29
N ILE A 124 10.54 -5.51 -22.25
CA ILE A 124 10.66 -6.93 -21.89
C ILE A 124 9.70 -7.75 -22.77
N PRO A 125 10.19 -8.71 -23.57
CA PRO A 125 9.35 -9.46 -24.52
C PRO A 125 8.13 -10.16 -23.91
N GLU A 126 8.23 -10.61 -22.66
CA GLU A 126 7.17 -11.32 -21.96
C GLU A 126 6.10 -10.38 -21.36
N ILE A 127 6.34 -9.06 -21.32
CA ILE A 127 5.35 -8.10 -20.85
C ILE A 127 4.21 -8.01 -21.86
N LYS A 128 3.00 -8.21 -21.35
CA LYS A 128 1.75 -7.93 -22.06
C LYS A 128 1.00 -6.83 -21.34
N PHE A 129 0.09 -6.17 -22.04
CA PHE A 129 -0.77 -5.15 -21.44
C PHE A 129 -2.18 -5.26 -21.95
N SER A 130 -3.13 -4.72 -21.21
CA SER A 130 -4.54 -4.69 -21.62
C SER A 130 -5.20 -3.35 -21.33
N LYS A 131 -6.17 -3.02 -22.18
CA LYS A 131 -6.94 -1.78 -22.13
C LYS A 131 -7.79 -1.67 -20.86
N PHE A 132 -8.28 -2.81 -20.37
CA PHE A 132 -9.04 -2.96 -19.13
C PHE A 132 -8.40 -4.00 -18.24
N ALA A 133 -8.87 -4.14 -17.00
CA ALA A 133 -8.47 -5.26 -16.15
C ALA A 133 -8.82 -6.62 -16.79
N GLN A 134 -8.02 -7.63 -16.47
CA GLN A 134 -8.30 -9.03 -16.85
C GLN A 134 -9.42 -9.67 -16.02
N SER A 135 -9.83 -9.06 -14.90
CA SER A 135 -10.99 -9.47 -14.11
C SER A 135 -12.31 -9.12 -14.80
N GLY A 136 -13.29 -10.03 -14.82
CA GLY A 136 -14.65 -9.77 -15.31
C GLY A 136 -14.78 -9.75 -16.85
N TYR A 137 -14.60 -10.92 -17.47
CA TYR A 137 -14.59 -11.22 -18.92
C TYR A 137 -13.31 -10.87 -19.69
N GLY A 138 -12.45 -10.01 -19.16
CA GLY A 138 -11.07 -9.77 -19.61
C GLY A 138 -10.94 -9.06 -20.97
N SER A 139 -10.03 -8.08 -21.05
CA SER A 139 -9.65 -7.47 -22.33
C SER A 139 -8.58 -8.31 -23.02
N SER A 140 -8.53 -8.34 -24.36
CA SER A 140 -7.45 -9.00 -25.09
C SER A 140 -6.07 -8.48 -24.64
N LEU A 141 -5.13 -9.39 -24.45
CA LEU A 141 -3.74 -9.03 -24.16
C LEU A 141 -3.05 -8.56 -25.44
N CYS A 142 -2.42 -7.40 -25.34
CA CYS A 142 -1.69 -6.75 -26.40
C CYS A 142 -0.18 -6.74 -26.08
N SER A 143 0.64 -6.55 -27.10
CA SER A 143 2.10 -6.44 -26.99
C SER A 143 2.68 -5.62 -28.14
N GLY A 144 3.86 -5.03 -27.95
CA GLY A 144 4.54 -4.26 -29.00
C GLY A 144 4.03 -2.82 -29.15
N ILE A 145 4.86 -2.00 -29.79
CA ILE A 145 4.67 -0.54 -29.89
C ILE A 145 3.37 -0.19 -30.62
N LYS A 146 3.03 -0.90 -31.70
CA LYS A 146 1.84 -0.63 -32.51
C LYS A 146 0.53 -0.78 -31.73
N ASP A 147 0.45 -1.74 -30.81
CA ASP A 147 -0.75 -1.92 -29.99
C ASP A 147 -0.74 -0.98 -28.78
N PHE A 148 0.44 -0.63 -28.26
CA PHE A 148 0.57 0.34 -27.19
C PHE A 148 0.08 1.72 -27.62
N GLN A 149 0.40 2.14 -28.84
CA GLN A 149 -0.05 3.40 -29.43
C GLN A 149 -1.58 3.50 -29.57
N LYS A 150 -2.30 2.36 -29.63
CA LYS A 150 -3.77 2.34 -29.79
C LYS A 150 -4.52 2.47 -28.46
N LEU A 151 -3.82 2.46 -27.33
CA LEU A 151 -4.45 2.63 -26.03
C LEU A 151 -5.00 4.06 -25.88
N ASP A 152 -6.16 4.17 -25.24
CA ASP A 152 -6.79 5.45 -24.94
C ASP A 152 -6.21 6.00 -23.63
N PHE A 153 -5.10 6.73 -23.75
CA PHE A 153 -4.35 7.20 -22.60
C PHE A 153 -5.08 8.30 -21.82
N ASP A 154 -5.93 9.11 -22.48
CA ASP A 154 -6.78 10.10 -21.80
C ASP A 154 -7.72 9.41 -20.81
N LYS A 155 -8.37 8.31 -21.22
CA LYS A 155 -9.23 7.54 -20.32
C LYS A 155 -8.43 6.75 -19.29
N ILE A 156 -7.30 6.15 -19.68
CA ILE A 156 -6.45 5.37 -18.77
C ILE A 156 -5.93 6.26 -17.64
N TYR A 157 -5.38 7.44 -17.95
CA TYR A 157 -4.80 8.36 -16.96
C TYR A 157 -5.80 9.34 -16.36
N SER A 158 -7.07 9.32 -16.79
CA SER A 158 -8.11 10.18 -16.25
C SER A 158 -8.11 10.19 -14.71
N ASN A 159 -8.20 11.39 -14.14
CA ASN A 159 -8.22 11.61 -12.70
C ASN A 159 -9.41 12.51 -12.32
N GLY A 160 -9.96 12.30 -11.14
CA GLY A 160 -11.15 13.02 -10.67
C GLY A 160 -12.46 12.23 -10.85
N TYR A 161 -13.56 12.97 -11.00
CA TYR A 161 -14.90 12.40 -11.10
C TYR A 161 -15.02 11.45 -12.29
N VAL A 162 -15.90 10.46 -12.17
CA VAL A 162 -16.22 9.52 -13.25
C VAL A 162 -17.54 10.00 -13.84
N GLU A 163 -17.49 10.51 -15.07
CA GLU A 163 -18.68 10.96 -15.79
C GLU A 163 -19.38 9.77 -16.46
N GLU A 164 -18.60 8.87 -17.03
CA GLU A 164 -19.09 7.68 -17.72
C GLU A 164 -18.61 6.42 -17.00
N HIS A 165 -19.52 5.49 -16.72
CA HIS A 165 -19.18 4.23 -16.05
C HIS A 165 -18.09 3.42 -16.80
N GLU A 166 -17.98 3.57 -18.13
CA GLU A 166 -16.92 2.92 -18.91
C GLU A 166 -15.51 3.37 -18.48
N GLN A 167 -15.32 4.63 -18.09
CA GLN A 167 -14.02 5.18 -17.66
C GLN A 167 -13.40 4.37 -16.49
N ILE A 168 -14.23 3.79 -15.61
CA ILE A 168 -13.80 2.93 -14.51
C ILE A 168 -12.98 1.75 -15.03
N LYS A 169 -13.33 1.20 -16.20
CA LYS A 169 -12.63 0.07 -16.81
C LYS A 169 -11.24 0.45 -17.33
N TYR A 170 -11.10 1.64 -17.92
CA TYR A 170 -9.82 2.16 -18.41
C TYR A 170 -8.86 2.49 -17.26
N ARG A 171 -9.38 3.01 -16.14
CA ARG A 171 -8.60 3.27 -14.92
C ARG A 171 -8.05 2.01 -14.26
N HIS A 172 -8.36 0.84 -14.82
CA HIS A 172 -7.91 -0.49 -14.44
C HIS A 172 -7.00 -1.14 -15.49
N ALA A 173 -6.59 -0.42 -16.54
CA ALA A 173 -5.60 -0.89 -17.48
C ALA A 173 -4.32 -1.35 -16.75
N GLU A 174 -3.76 -2.46 -17.21
CA GLU A 174 -2.69 -3.14 -16.52
C GLU A 174 -1.63 -3.71 -17.47
N LEU A 175 -0.44 -3.95 -16.92
CA LEU A 175 0.65 -4.71 -17.51
C LEU A 175 0.81 -6.01 -16.71
N LEU A 176 1.18 -7.08 -17.43
CA LEU A 176 1.22 -8.44 -16.92
C LEU A 176 2.56 -9.07 -17.28
N TYR A 177 3.21 -9.66 -16.26
CA TYR A 177 4.42 -10.46 -16.42
C TYR A 177 4.18 -11.87 -15.85
N PRO A 178 4.62 -12.95 -16.50
CA PRO A 178 4.37 -14.30 -16.01
C PRO A 178 5.11 -14.63 -14.71
N ASN A 179 4.42 -15.33 -13.80
CA ASN A 179 4.95 -16.03 -12.64
C ASN A 179 5.65 -15.19 -11.55
N ALA A 180 6.81 -14.63 -11.82
CA ALA A 180 7.63 -13.91 -10.85
C ALA A 180 8.57 -12.93 -11.55
N PHE A 181 8.56 -11.68 -11.11
CA PHE A 181 9.32 -10.59 -11.70
C PHE A 181 10.45 -10.12 -10.79
N ALA A 182 11.69 -10.16 -11.27
CA ALA A 182 12.85 -9.63 -10.55
C ALA A 182 12.81 -8.09 -10.56
N ILE A 183 12.76 -7.45 -9.39
CA ILE A 183 12.40 -6.02 -9.31
C ILE A 183 13.56 -5.07 -9.64
N ASP A 184 14.81 -5.48 -9.43
CA ASP A 184 15.96 -4.59 -9.37
C ASP A 184 16.20 -3.76 -10.64
N ASN A 185 15.96 -4.33 -11.82
CA ASN A 185 16.28 -3.67 -13.09
C ASN A 185 15.32 -2.53 -13.45
N CYS A 186 14.08 -2.62 -12.94
CA CYS A 186 13.01 -1.69 -13.30
C CYS A 186 12.54 -0.84 -12.13
N LEU A 187 12.75 -1.26 -10.88
CA LEU A 187 12.29 -0.51 -9.70
C LEU A 187 13.00 0.84 -9.59
N ARG A 188 12.22 1.92 -9.52
CA ARG A 188 12.72 3.30 -9.40
C ARG A 188 12.44 3.93 -8.05
N ALA A 189 11.26 3.66 -7.47
CA ALA A 189 10.87 4.21 -6.18
C ALA A 189 9.90 3.29 -5.45
N ILE A 190 9.88 3.43 -4.12
CA ILE A 190 8.89 2.83 -3.24
C ILE A 190 8.26 3.95 -2.44
N LEU A 191 6.94 4.12 -2.56
CA LEU A 191 6.23 5.26 -1.99
C LEU A 191 5.29 4.80 -0.87
N CYS A 192 5.43 5.44 0.29
CA CYS A 192 4.55 5.28 1.46
C CYS A 192 3.65 6.51 1.61
N ARG A 193 2.48 6.36 2.24
CA ARG A 193 1.49 7.46 2.37
C ARG A 193 1.96 8.56 3.32
N ASN A 194 2.68 8.20 4.37
CA ASN A 194 3.20 9.13 5.38
C ASN A 194 4.49 8.60 6.03
N ASN A 195 5.07 9.40 6.94
CA ASN A 195 6.31 9.05 7.64
C ASN A 195 6.18 7.84 8.59
N ILE A 196 5.02 7.62 9.21
CA ILE A 196 4.78 6.48 10.09
C ILE A 196 4.79 5.17 9.29
N GLU A 197 4.13 5.14 8.14
CA GLU A 197 4.11 3.96 7.29
C GLU A 197 5.48 3.66 6.67
N ARG A 198 6.22 4.71 6.28
CA ARG A 198 7.62 4.57 5.85
C ARG A 198 8.48 3.98 6.97
N THR A 199 8.32 4.47 8.19
CA THR A 199 9.02 3.96 9.38
C THR A 199 8.65 2.50 9.66
N THR A 200 7.36 2.16 9.53
CA THR A 200 6.84 0.80 9.67
C THR A 200 7.50 -0.14 8.65
N LEU A 201 7.53 0.23 7.37
CA LEU A 201 8.21 -0.55 6.32
C LEU A 201 9.69 -0.78 6.64
N LEU A 202 10.40 0.28 7.03
CA LEU A 202 11.83 0.21 7.33
C LEU A 202 12.14 -0.67 8.55
N ASN A 203 11.35 -0.55 9.62
CA ASN A 203 11.55 -1.36 10.83
C ASN A 203 11.22 -2.83 10.58
N LEU A 204 10.13 -3.12 9.87
CA LEU A 204 9.81 -4.49 9.47
C LEU A 204 10.90 -5.08 8.58
N LEU A 205 11.40 -4.33 7.60
CA LEU A 205 12.44 -4.81 6.69
C LEU A 205 13.77 -5.04 7.43
N LYS A 206 14.13 -4.16 8.37
CA LYS A 206 15.33 -4.33 9.20
C LYS A 206 15.27 -5.57 10.09
N GLU A 207 14.10 -5.84 10.66
CA GLU A 207 13.84 -7.03 11.48
C GLU A 207 13.87 -8.31 10.64
N ASN A 208 13.19 -8.29 9.48
CA ASN A 208 13.04 -9.46 8.62
C ASN A 208 14.31 -9.79 7.81
N ASN A 209 14.94 -8.78 7.20
CA ASN A 209 16.11 -8.96 6.33
C ASN A 209 17.01 -7.71 6.34
N LYS A 210 18.01 -7.70 7.25
CA LYS A 210 18.99 -6.61 7.37
C LYS A 210 19.74 -6.31 6.07
N LYS A 211 20.05 -7.33 5.25
CA LYS A 211 20.75 -7.12 3.97
C LYS A 211 19.87 -6.30 3.00
N ALA A 212 18.60 -6.68 2.87
CA ALA A 212 17.63 -5.95 2.06
C ALA A 212 17.40 -4.53 2.61
N PHE A 213 17.28 -4.36 3.94
CA PHE A 213 17.21 -3.05 4.57
C PHE A 213 18.35 -2.14 4.10
N TYR A 214 19.61 -2.56 4.27
CA TYR A 214 20.75 -1.75 3.84
C TYR A 214 20.79 -1.52 2.32
N LYS A 215 20.38 -2.51 1.50
CA LYS A 215 20.29 -2.37 0.04
C LYS A 215 19.39 -1.19 -0.34
N TYR A 216 18.18 -1.13 0.21
CA TYR A 216 17.17 -0.13 -0.17
C TYR A 216 17.25 1.18 0.62
N THR A 217 18.09 1.27 1.65
CA THR A 217 18.38 2.54 2.35
C THR A 217 19.66 3.23 1.87
N ARG A 218 20.61 2.50 1.26
CA ARG A 218 21.84 3.10 0.69
C ARG A 218 21.55 4.07 -0.45
N ASN A 219 20.61 3.70 -1.31
CA ASN A 219 20.02 4.61 -2.30
C ASN A 219 18.58 4.87 -1.85
N PRO A 220 18.21 6.11 -1.45
CA PRO A 220 16.96 6.38 -0.74
C PRO A 220 15.75 6.32 -1.69
N ILE A 221 15.43 5.14 -2.22
CA ILE A 221 14.29 4.92 -3.10
C ILE A 221 12.97 4.79 -2.33
N ILE A 222 13.03 4.46 -1.03
CA ILE A 222 11.87 4.41 -0.12
C ILE A 222 11.58 5.82 0.42
N LYS A 223 10.48 6.42 -0.05
CA LYS A 223 10.13 7.82 0.20
C LYS A 223 8.67 7.95 0.65
N VAL A 224 8.36 9.07 1.28
CA VAL A 224 6.97 9.49 1.48
C VAL A 224 6.48 10.17 0.21
N CYS A 225 5.32 9.76 -0.29
CA CYS A 225 4.69 10.38 -1.44
C CYS A 225 4.24 11.80 -1.09
N ARG A 226 4.39 12.73 -2.04
CA ARG A 226 3.89 14.09 -1.88
C ARG A 226 2.38 14.12 -2.06
N GLU A 227 1.89 13.87 -3.29
CA GLU A 227 0.47 13.95 -3.66
C GLU A 227 0.11 12.91 -4.74
N ASP A 228 -1.17 12.86 -5.14
CA ASP A 228 -1.68 12.13 -6.33
C ASP A 228 -1.44 10.61 -6.39
N MET A 229 -1.46 9.93 -5.24
CA MET A 229 -1.22 8.47 -5.19
C MET A 229 -2.16 7.73 -4.26
N PHE A 230 -2.60 8.35 -3.17
CA PHE A 230 -3.35 7.73 -2.10
C PHE A 230 -4.74 8.35 -1.96
N LYS A 231 -5.77 7.51 -1.81
CA LYS A 231 -7.17 7.91 -1.61
C LYS A 231 -7.40 8.56 -0.25
N LYS A 232 -6.61 8.17 0.75
CA LYS A 232 -6.70 8.61 2.16
C LYS A 232 -8.12 8.47 2.72
N ASN A 233 -8.85 7.43 2.33
CA ASN A 233 -10.28 7.25 2.62
C ASN A 233 -10.56 6.08 3.61
N GLY A 234 -9.52 5.49 4.20
CA GLY A 234 -9.61 4.55 5.32
C GLY A 234 -8.96 5.15 6.58
N LEU A 235 -9.04 4.43 7.69
CA LEU A 235 -8.34 4.79 8.92
C LEU A 235 -6.85 4.46 8.82
N PHE A 236 -5.98 5.37 9.24
CA PHE A 236 -4.53 5.13 9.31
C PHE A 236 -3.85 5.97 10.38
N VAL A 237 -2.66 5.53 10.80
CA VAL A 237 -1.87 6.23 11.82
C VAL A 237 -1.11 7.38 11.18
N THR A 238 -1.24 8.57 11.76
CA THR A 238 -0.58 9.80 11.31
C THR A 238 0.66 10.11 12.15
N GLU A 239 0.63 9.77 13.44
CA GLU A 239 1.71 10.00 14.39
C GLU A 239 1.78 8.85 15.41
N CYS A 240 3.00 8.56 15.88
CA CYS A 240 3.25 7.64 16.98
C CYS A 240 4.53 8.07 17.68
N SER A 241 4.43 8.39 18.97
CA SER A 241 5.55 8.92 19.75
C SER A 241 5.52 8.37 21.18
N TYR A 242 6.69 8.35 21.79
CA TYR A 242 6.86 8.11 23.21
C TYR A 242 7.62 9.27 23.85
N HIS A 243 7.11 9.78 24.96
CA HIS A 243 7.79 10.77 25.77
C HIS A 243 7.46 10.54 27.24
N ASP A 244 8.50 10.39 28.06
CA ASP A 244 8.39 10.37 29.52
C ASP A 244 7.31 9.42 30.10
N GLY A 245 7.28 8.16 29.64
CA GLY A 245 6.30 7.17 30.12
C GLY A 245 4.90 7.37 29.57
N LYS A 246 4.76 8.20 28.53
CA LYS A 246 3.53 8.37 27.76
C LYS A 246 3.78 7.97 26.32
N ALA A 247 2.93 7.13 25.76
CA ALA A 247 2.88 6.91 24.32
C ALA A 247 1.62 7.52 23.74
N SER A 248 1.73 8.23 22.63
CA SER A 248 0.60 8.78 21.88
C SER A 248 0.57 8.19 20.49
N ILE A 249 -0.64 7.85 20.02
CA ILE A 249 -0.90 7.39 18.66
C ILE A 249 -2.06 8.21 18.11
N SER A 250 -1.81 8.92 17.02
CA SER A 250 -2.81 9.75 16.32
C SER A 250 -3.28 9.07 15.04
N PHE A 251 -4.55 9.29 14.69
CA PHE A 251 -5.20 8.70 13.53
C PHE A 251 -5.62 9.75 12.51
N SER A 252 -5.94 9.29 11.31
CA SER A 252 -6.37 10.11 10.18
C SER A 252 -7.78 10.70 10.36
N GLU A 253 -7.90 12.02 10.19
CA GLU A 253 -9.17 12.76 10.16
C GLU A 253 -9.38 13.44 8.79
N THR A 254 -9.38 12.66 7.72
CA THR A 254 -9.50 13.21 6.37
C THR A 254 -10.96 13.34 5.94
N TYR A 255 -11.25 14.37 5.13
CA TYR A 255 -12.56 14.51 4.47
C TYR A 255 -12.91 13.26 3.64
N ALA A 256 -11.92 12.68 2.95
CA ALA A 256 -12.11 11.48 2.15
C ALA A 256 -12.53 10.26 3.00
N LYS A 257 -11.99 10.08 4.21
CA LYS A 257 -12.41 9.02 5.14
C LYS A 257 -13.85 9.24 5.59
N LYS A 258 -14.21 10.46 5.99
CA LYS A 258 -15.58 10.79 6.41
C LYS A 258 -16.57 10.51 5.29
N LYS A 259 -16.33 11.08 4.10
CA LYS A 259 -17.19 10.88 2.92
C LYS A 259 -17.34 9.40 2.52
N TYR A 260 -16.25 8.64 2.54
CA TYR A 260 -16.31 7.20 2.26
C TYR A 260 -17.15 6.46 3.32
N THR A 261 -16.94 6.77 4.60
CA THR A 261 -17.65 6.15 5.71
C THR A 261 -19.16 6.40 5.60
N ASP A 262 -19.57 7.66 5.45
CA ASP A 262 -20.98 8.04 5.31
C ASP A 262 -21.63 7.36 4.09
N SER A 263 -20.92 7.34 2.95
CA SER A 263 -21.42 6.72 1.72
C SER A 263 -21.59 5.20 1.84
N LEU A 264 -20.66 4.51 2.51
CA LEU A 264 -20.72 3.05 2.66
C LEU A 264 -21.71 2.65 3.75
N MET A 265 -21.85 3.43 4.82
CA MET A 265 -22.90 3.24 5.83
C MET A 265 -24.29 3.32 5.19
N ALA A 266 -24.55 4.37 4.39
CA ALA A 266 -25.80 4.50 3.66
C ALA A 266 -26.03 3.37 2.66
N LYS A 267 -25.00 3.00 1.87
CA LYS A 267 -25.10 1.91 0.89
C LYS A 267 -25.37 0.55 1.54
N ASN A 268 -24.78 0.30 2.70
CA ASN A 268 -24.86 -1.00 3.39
C ASN A 268 -26.02 -1.05 4.40
N GLY A 269 -26.77 0.03 4.61
CA GLY A 269 -27.84 0.10 5.60
C GLY A 269 -27.34 0.00 7.05
N VAL A 270 -26.19 0.62 7.35
CA VAL A 270 -25.53 0.57 8.65
C VAL A 270 -25.70 1.91 9.37
N ASP A 271 -26.42 1.91 10.50
CA ASP A 271 -26.68 3.13 11.28
C ASP A 271 -25.55 3.45 12.28
N ALA A 272 -24.83 2.43 12.74
CA ALA A 272 -23.73 2.57 13.68
C ALA A 272 -22.65 1.50 13.44
N LEU A 273 -21.41 1.85 13.76
CA LEU A 273 -20.27 0.93 13.68
C LEU A 273 -19.93 0.43 15.07
N ASN A 274 -19.66 -0.87 15.18
CA ASN A 274 -19.13 -1.44 16.41
C ASN A 274 -17.71 -0.90 16.66
N PRO A 275 -17.28 -0.83 17.93
CA PRO A 275 -15.89 -0.51 18.23
C PRO A 275 -14.92 -1.52 17.60
N VAL A 276 -13.79 -1.01 17.10
CA VAL A 276 -12.72 -1.82 16.52
C VAL A 276 -11.82 -2.31 17.65
N LYS A 277 -11.62 -3.64 17.73
CA LYS A 277 -10.65 -4.22 18.67
C LYS A 277 -9.24 -3.82 18.28
N ALA A 278 -8.51 -3.24 19.23
CA ALA A 278 -7.17 -2.73 19.04
C ALA A 278 -6.21 -3.25 20.11
N ARG A 279 -4.93 -3.36 19.75
CA ARG A 279 -3.87 -3.79 20.65
C ARG A 279 -2.61 -3.00 20.39
N ALA A 280 -2.09 -2.36 21.43
CA ALA A 280 -0.78 -1.71 21.42
C ALA A 280 0.24 -2.60 22.14
N GLU A 281 1.40 -2.83 21.52
CA GLU A 281 2.53 -3.52 22.12
C GLU A 281 3.70 -2.56 22.31
N PHE A 282 4.37 -2.71 23.45
CA PHE A 282 5.53 -1.92 23.82
C PHE A 282 6.68 -2.86 24.20
N GLU A 283 7.85 -2.69 23.57
CA GLU A 283 9.08 -3.38 23.96
C GLU A 283 10.18 -2.37 24.30
N TRP A 284 10.74 -2.45 25.51
CA TRP A 284 11.91 -1.66 25.90
C TRP A 284 13.16 -2.48 25.68
N ILE A 285 14.14 -1.87 25.01
CA ILE A 285 15.33 -2.58 24.51
C ILE A 285 16.57 -1.93 25.07
N GLY A 286 17.39 -2.74 25.74
CA GLY A 286 18.72 -2.39 26.21
C GLY A 286 19.81 -2.88 25.26
N SER A 287 21.07 -2.80 25.69
CA SER A 287 22.21 -3.25 24.87
C SER A 287 22.23 -4.75 24.62
N LYS A 288 21.69 -5.54 25.57
CA LYS A 288 21.73 -7.01 25.56
C LYS A 288 20.44 -7.66 25.02
N GLY A 289 19.44 -6.87 24.62
CA GLY A 289 18.16 -7.36 24.11
C GLY A 289 16.96 -6.66 24.73
N VAL A 290 15.80 -7.32 24.65
CA VAL A 290 14.54 -6.84 25.22
C VAL A 290 14.62 -6.94 26.75
N LEU A 291 14.37 -5.83 27.44
CA LEU A 291 14.36 -5.74 28.90
C LEU A 291 12.97 -5.94 29.48
N TYR A 292 11.96 -5.41 28.79
CA TYR A 292 10.58 -5.42 29.25
C TYR A 292 9.61 -5.39 28.08
N ARG A 293 8.46 -6.05 28.25
CA ARG A 293 7.34 -6.05 27.31
C ARG A 293 6.05 -5.74 28.04
N SER A 294 5.20 -4.94 27.43
CA SER A 294 3.80 -4.81 27.82
C SER A 294 2.93 -4.71 26.59
N ASN A 295 1.65 -5.04 26.77
CA ASN A 295 0.62 -4.76 25.79
C ASN A 295 -0.61 -4.21 26.48
N THR A 296 -1.44 -3.52 25.71
CA THR A 296 -2.73 -3.00 26.14
C THR A 296 -3.73 -3.27 25.04
N GLU A 297 -4.80 -3.96 25.38
CA GLU A 297 -5.98 -4.12 24.52
C GLU A 297 -6.98 -3.02 24.84
N PHE A 298 -7.62 -2.49 23.81
CA PHE A 298 -8.62 -1.43 23.92
C PHE A 298 -9.56 -1.46 22.71
N GLU A 299 -10.63 -0.70 22.79
CA GLU A 299 -11.59 -0.53 21.71
C GLU A 299 -11.49 0.87 21.12
N LEU A 300 -11.61 0.96 19.80
CA LEU A 300 -11.49 2.20 19.04
C LEU A 300 -12.79 2.50 18.31
N ASP A 301 -13.37 3.68 18.56
CA ASP A 301 -14.44 4.22 17.71
C ASP A 301 -13.83 4.60 16.36
N TYR A 302 -14.18 3.85 15.31
CA TYR A 302 -13.64 4.02 13.96
C TYR A 302 -13.88 5.43 13.40
N ILE A 303 -15.00 6.07 13.76
CA ILE A 303 -15.40 7.37 13.24
C ILE A 303 -14.70 8.47 14.03
N ASN A 304 -14.81 8.41 15.36
CA ASN A 304 -14.54 9.55 16.23
C ASN A 304 -13.17 9.53 16.93
N THR A 305 -12.45 8.41 16.92
CA THR A 305 -11.14 8.34 17.60
C THR A 305 -10.07 9.07 16.79
N SER A 306 -9.63 10.23 17.28
CA SER A 306 -8.54 11.00 16.70
C SER A 306 -7.16 10.61 17.25
N SER A 307 -7.09 10.19 18.52
CA SER A 307 -5.86 9.73 19.16
C SER A 307 -6.12 8.85 20.37
N VAL A 308 -5.11 8.07 20.76
CA VAL A 308 -5.09 7.25 21.99
C VAL A 308 -3.79 7.50 22.73
N VAL A 309 -3.88 7.72 24.05
CA VAL A 309 -2.73 8.00 24.91
C VAL A 309 -2.61 6.91 25.98
N PHE A 310 -1.44 6.31 26.06
CA PHE A 310 -1.07 5.32 27.08
C PHE A 310 -0.21 6.01 28.12
N ASN A 311 -0.72 6.12 29.35
CA ASN A 311 -0.04 6.77 30.46
C ASN A 311 0.62 5.75 31.38
N ASN A 312 1.55 6.22 32.22
CA ASN A 312 2.21 5.43 33.26
C ASN A 312 2.93 4.20 32.69
N LEU A 313 3.44 4.29 31.46
CA LEU A 313 4.23 3.23 30.86
C LEU A 313 5.57 3.09 31.61
N PRO A 314 6.08 1.86 31.78
CA PRO A 314 7.35 1.61 32.45
C PRO A 314 8.53 2.40 31.86
N LYS A 315 9.51 2.69 32.72
CA LYS A 315 10.77 3.35 32.37
C LYS A 315 11.96 2.50 32.86
N PRO A 316 12.23 1.33 32.24
CA PRO A 316 13.36 0.49 32.67
C PRO A 316 14.67 1.24 32.53
N LYS A 317 15.47 1.32 33.61
CA LYS A 317 16.69 2.15 33.69
C LYS A 317 17.71 1.91 32.56
N GLU A 318 17.81 0.68 32.07
CA GLU A 318 18.78 0.31 31.03
C GLU A 318 18.22 0.40 29.60
N ALA A 319 16.97 0.84 29.43
CA ALA A 319 16.33 0.93 28.14
C ALA A 319 16.94 2.05 27.30
N LYS A 320 17.44 1.71 26.11
CA LYS A 320 18.00 2.64 25.13
C LYS A 320 16.99 3.02 24.05
N LYS A 321 16.00 2.16 23.82
CA LYS A 321 14.98 2.32 22.79
C LYS A 321 13.66 1.73 23.25
N ILE A 322 12.58 2.22 22.67
CA ILE A 322 11.25 1.62 22.74
C ILE A 322 10.79 1.23 21.34
N ARG A 323 10.15 0.07 21.23
CA ARG A 323 9.37 -0.33 20.06
C ARG A 323 7.89 -0.24 20.40
N ILE A 324 7.13 0.33 19.47
CA ILE A 324 5.69 0.47 19.57
C ILE A 324 5.08 -0.19 18.33
N LYS A 325 4.20 -1.16 18.53
CA LYS A 325 3.36 -1.74 17.47
C LYS A 325 1.90 -1.49 17.79
N LEU A 326 1.12 -1.16 16.77
CA LEU A 326 -0.34 -1.06 16.85
C LEU A 326 -0.97 -2.08 15.92
N PHE A 327 -1.97 -2.78 16.42
CA PHE A 327 -2.82 -3.69 15.66
C PHE A 327 -4.28 -3.28 15.77
N LEU A 328 -5.02 -3.39 14.67
CA LEU A 328 -6.49 -3.29 14.60
C LEU A 328 -7.01 -4.59 13.98
N GLU A 329 -7.86 -5.33 14.68
CA GLU A 329 -8.33 -6.67 14.24
C GLU A 329 -7.17 -7.56 13.74
N ASP A 330 -6.08 -7.62 14.52
CA ASP A 330 -4.83 -8.34 14.20
C ASP A 330 -4.03 -7.83 12.98
N LYS A 331 -4.51 -6.79 12.30
CA LYS A 331 -3.78 -6.13 11.21
C LYS A 331 -2.81 -5.10 11.76
N LEU A 332 -1.53 -5.22 11.40
CA LEU A 332 -0.50 -4.25 11.76
C LEU A 332 -0.78 -2.89 11.12
N MET A 333 -0.87 -1.85 11.96
CA MET A 333 -1.10 -0.46 11.54
C MET A 333 0.15 0.41 11.61
N CYS A 334 1.04 0.09 12.55
CA CYS A 334 2.19 0.93 12.87
C CYS A 334 3.29 0.07 13.51
N TYR A 335 4.55 0.34 13.16
CA TYR A 335 5.72 -0.17 13.86
C TYR A 335 6.83 0.90 13.93
N VAL A 336 6.98 1.51 15.12
CA VAL A 336 7.99 2.53 15.40
C VAL A 336 9.04 2.00 16.37
N GLU A 337 10.32 2.25 16.07
CA GLU A 337 11.45 2.11 17.00
C GLU A 337 11.97 3.52 17.29
N GLN A 338 11.86 3.97 18.54
CA GLN A 338 12.28 5.30 18.97
C GLN A 338 13.44 5.18 19.99
N PRO A 339 14.53 5.94 19.84
CA PRO A 339 15.54 6.09 20.91
C PRO A 339 14.93 6.72 22.17
N LEU A 340 15.38 6.27 23.34
CA LEU A 340 14.98 6.81 24.65
C LEU A 340 16.03 7.76 25.25
N ALA A 341 17.16 7.98 24.56
CA ALA A 341 18.15 8.93 25.00
C ALA A 341 17.53 10.33 25.08
N GLU A 342 17.85 11.07 26.14
CA GLU A 342 17.69 12.52 26.15
C GLU A 342 18.48 13.04 24.96
N VAL A 343 17.80 13.66 24.01
CA VAL A 343 18.49 14.57 23.11
C VAL A 343 18.90 15.74 23.99
N GLU A 344 20.10 15.68 24.57
CA GLU A 344 20.78 16.89 24.99
C GLU A 344 20.87 17.76 23.73
N LEU A 345 19.97 18.72 23.63
CA LEU A 345 20.12 19.85 22.73
C LEU A 345 21.42 20.54 23.13
N ILE A 346 22.47 20.34 22.34
CA ILE A 346 23.68 21.19 22.38
C ILE A 346 23.34 22.53 21.74
#